data_AF-A0A3P3DCL9-F1
#
_entry.id   AF-A0A3P3DCL9-F1
#
_cell.length_a   1.000
_cell.length_b   1.000
_cell.length_c   1.000
_cell.angle_alpha   90.00
_cell.angle_beta   90.00
_cell.angle_gamma   90.00
#
_symmetry.space_group_name_H-M   'P 1'
#
loop_
_entity.id
_entity.type
_entity.pdbx_description
1 polymer ?
#
loop_
_entity_poly.entity_id
_entity_poly.type
_entity_poly.pdbx_seq_one_letter_code
_entity_poly.pdbx_strand_id
1 'polypeptide(L)'
;MRKRIPQITRSDAAWSSGLSIREMAGAGIKPPSAPTTDTAHGCSSGVQPTDTPISAGPASHERQSPITHTIQIDIRVTALARQHAAITASGIAPPQIIRAALRKAAKSWRPQALYVAPMAAERCRERAWMIRTSLAVPEAVFDRIQAKQDPLGVCSRWSLLRGQLEPLVWQEIDWLLKRIDGVQDPHDGRA
;
A
#
# COMPACT_ATOMS: atom_id res chain seq x y z
N MET A 1 -16.73 -41.47 18.32
CA MET A 1 -17.54 -40.29 18.72
C MET A 1 -17.43 -39.21 17.65
N ARG A 2 -18.51 -38.94 16.90
CA ARG A 2 -18.51 -37.90 15.85
C ARG A 2 -19.08 -36.60 16.44
N LYS A 3 -18.30 -35.52 16.42
CA LYS A 3 -18.73 -34.21 16.95
C LYS A 3 -19.70 -33.54 15.97
N ARG A 4 -20.92 -33.25 16.42
CA ARG A 4 -21.99 -32.59 15.66
C ARG A 4 -21.68 -31.09 15.59
N ILE A 5 -21.62 -30.52 14.39
CA ILE A 5 -21.43 -29.07 14.20
C ILE A 5 -22.81 -28.40 14.36
N PRO A 6 -22.96 -27.37 15.21
CA PRO A 6 -24.23 -26.67 15.32
C PRO A 6 -24.49 -25.81 14.07
N GLN A 7 -25.70 -25.93 13.51
CA GLN A 7 -26.17 -25.05 12.44
C GLN A 7 -26.56 -23.70 13.04
N ILE A 8 -25.88 -22.63 12.63
CA ILE A 8 -26.23 -21.26 13.01
C ILE A 8 -27.33 -20.79 12.04
N THR A 9 -28.57 -20.82 12.50
CA THR A 9 -29.69 -20.19 11.80
C THR A 9 -29.72 -18.71 12.18
N ARG A 10 -29.24 -17.84 11.31
CA ARG A 10 -29.33 -16.38 11.51
C ARG A 10 -30.57 -15.88 10.77
N SER A 11 -31.66 -15.63 11.51
CA SER A 11 -32.84 -14.94 11.00
C SER A 11 -32.59 -13.45 11.04
N ASP A 12 -31.98 -12.88 10.00
CA ASP A 12 -31.80 -11.43 9.89
C ASP A 12 -32.82 -10.87 8.89
N ALA A 13 -33.85 -10.21 9.43
CA ALA A 13 -34.92 -9.57 8.67
C ALA A 13 -34.46 -8.27 7.97
N ALA A 14 -33.23 -7.80 8.18
CA ALA A 14 -32.72 -6.57 7.58
C ALA A 14 -32.14 -6.76 6.16
N TRP A 15 -32.12 -7.99 5.62
CA TRP A 15 -31.63 -8.31 4.28
C TRP A 15 -32.69 -8.32 3.16
N SER A 16 -33.86 -7.72 3.40
CA SER A 16 -34.96 -7.66 2.40
C SER A 16 -35.16 -6.28 1.77
N SER A 17 -34.44 -5.25 2.21
CA SER A 17 -34.65 -3.88 1.74
C SER A 17 -33.67 -3.52 0.63
N GLY A 18 -33.89 -4.05 -0.58
CA GLY A 18 -32.99 -3.78 -1.69
C GLY A 18 -33.44 -4.16 -3.08
N LEU A 19 -34.73 -4.44 -3.31
CA LEU A 19 -35.27 -4.64 -4.65
C LEU A 19 -36.71 -4.12 -4.73
N SER A 20 -36.88 -2.84 -5.03
CA SER A 20 -38.12 -2.36 -5.63
C SER A 20 -37.82 -1.82 -7.02
N ILE A 21 -38.13 -2.69 -7.96
CA ILE A 21 -38.36 -2.43 -9.38
C ILE A 21 -39.34 -1.25 -9.51
N ARG A 22 -39.00 -0.37 -10.44
CA ARG A 22 -39.78 0.74 -10.97
C ARG A 22 -41.07 0.22 -11.63
N GLU A 23 -42.25 0.63 -11.17
CA GLU A 23 -43.38 0.89 -12.07
C GLU A 23 -44.46 1.80 -11.46
N MET A 24 -45.20 2.45 -12.35
CA MET A 24 -46.05 3.62 -12.19
C MET A 24 -47.32 3.41 -11.34
N ALA A 25 -47.77 4.46 -10.65
CA ALA A 25 -49.04 5.16 -10.92
C ALA A 25 -49.49 6.02 -9.72
N GLY A 26 -49.81 7.28 -10.01
CA GLY A 26 -50.99 7.99 -9.49
C GLY A 26 -51.16 8.21 -7.98
N ALA A 27 -51.00 9.47 -7.56
CA ALA A 27 -51.90 10.24 -6.67
C ALA A 27 -51.08 11.20 -5.82
N GLY A 28 -51.40 12.49 -5.94
CA GLY A 28 -50.58 13.58 -5.41
C GLY A 28 -50.56 13.70 -3.90
N ILE A 29 -49.56 14.45 -3.42
CA ILE A 29 -49.65 15.42 -2.33
C ILE A 29 -48.51 16.44 -2.53
N LYS A 30 -48.87 17.70 -2.28
CA LYS A 30 -48.20 18.98 -2.49
C LYS A 30 -46.95 19.17 -1.58
N PRO A 31 -45.95 19.98 -1.97
CA PRO A 31 -44.73 20.22 -1.19
C PRO A 31 -44.92 21.27 -0.08
N PRO A 32 -44.10 21.25 0.99
CA PRO A 32 -43.90 22.42 1.85
C PRO A 32 -42.53 23.09 1.66
N SER A 33 -42.61 24.40 1.77
CA SER A 33 -41.64 25.47 1.52
C SER A 33 -40.44 25.52 2.46
N ALA A 34 -39.42 26.26 1.99
CA ALA A 34 -38.29 26.79 2.73
C ALA A 34 -38.69 27.76 3.86
N PRO A 35 -37.75 28.09 4.76
CA PRO A 35 -37.70 29.40 5.39
C PRO A 35 -36.48 30.24 4.92
N THR A 36 -36.80 31.43 4.42
CA THR A 36 -35.93 32.60 4.26
C THR A 36 -35.71 33.27 5.61
N THR A 37 -34.50 33.75 5.87
CA THR A 37 -34.31 34.98 6.66
C THR A 37 -33.38 35.92 5.91
N ASP A 38 -33.93 37.12 5.74
CA ASP A 38 -33.44 38.32 5.09
C ASP A 38 -32.36 39.02 5.93
N THR A 39 -31.47 39.80 5.31
CA THR A 39 -31.17 41.20 5.66
C THR A 39 -30.03 41.73 4.80
N ALA A 40 -30.36 42.84 4.13
CA ALA A 40 -29.65 43.58 3.10
C ALA A 40 -28.41 44.38 3.55
N HIS A 41 -27.66 44.86 2.54
CA HIS A 41 -27.15 46.23 2.30
C HIS A 41 -25.98 46.11 1.30
N GLY A 42 -25.81 46.85 0.20
CA GLY A 42 -26.52 47.94 -0.44
C GLY A 42 -25.82 48.24 -1.77
N CYS A 43 -26.55 48.79 -2.74
CA CYS A 43 -26.04 49.21 -4.05
C CYS A 43 -25.13 50.45 -3.95
N SER A 44 -24.17 50.57 -4.88
CA SER A 44 -23.88 51.84 -5.57
C SER A 44 -23.13 51.62 -6.88
N SER A 45 -23.65 52.27 -7.91
CA SER A 45 -23.21 52.32 -9.31
C SER A 45 -21.97 53.21 -9.54
N GLY A 46 -21.28 53.06 -10.67
CA GLY A 46 -20.45 54.15 -11.22
C GLY A 46 -19.32 53.80 -12.20
N VAL A 47 -19.66 53.56 -13.48
CA VAL A 47 -19.03 54.03 -14.74
C VAL A 47 -17.50 54.39 -14.79
N GLN A 48 -16.72 53.49 -15.42
CA GLN A 48 -15.82 53.68 -16.60
C GLN A 48 -14.49 54.51 -16.50
N PRO A 49 -13.64 54.56 -17.55
CA PRO A 49 -12.44 53.75 -17.80
C PRO A 49 -11.09 54.53 -17.69
N THR A 50 -9.97 53.82 -17.49
CA THR A 50 -8.64 54.37 -17.75
C THR A 50 -7.74 53.32 -18.40
N ASP A 51 -7.48 53.51 -19.70
CA ASP A 51 -6.36 52.92 -20.43
C ASP A 51 -5.05 53.57 -19.95
N THR A 52 -4.06 52.78 -19.51
CA THR A 52 -2.71 52.74 -20.13
C THR A 52 -1.87 51.59 -19.55
N PRO A 53 -0.93 51.04 -20.33
CA PRO A 53 -0.35 49.71 -20.15
C PRO A 53 0.99 49.74 -19.38
N ILE A 54 1.65 48.57 -19.36
CA ILE A 54 3.03 48.25 -18.97
C ILE A 54 3.06 47.39 -17.69
N SER A 55 3.13 46.08 -17.87
CA SER A 55 4.37 45.36 -17.58
C SER A 55 4.19 43.90 -18.00
N ALA A 56 4.72 43.55 -19.18
CA ALA A 56 4.93 42.17 -19.56
C ALA A 56 6.10 41.61 -18.73
N GLY A 57 5.81 41.27 -17.47
CA GLY A 57 6.62 40.30 -16.73
C GLY A 57 6.21 38.91 -17.20
N PRO A 58 7.15 38.03 -17.59
CA PRO A 58 6.80 36.64 -17.87
C PRO A 58 6.21 36.07 -16.58
N ALA A 59 4.91 35.75 -16.61
CA ALA A 59 4.28 35.00 -15.55
C ALA A 59 5.12 33.74 -15.36
N SER A 60 5.81 33.71 -14.22
CA SER A 60 6.57 32.58 -13.73
C SER A 60 5.74 31.34 -13.99
N HIS A 61 6.22 30.48 -14.89
CA HIS A 61 5.84 29.08 -14.85
C HIS A 61 6.28 28.57 -13.49
N GLU A 62 5.41 28.72 -12.51
CA GLU A 62 5.42 27.97 -11.27
C GLU A 62 5.36 26.52 -11.73
N ARG A 63 6.55 25.93 -11.91
CA ARG A 63 6.73 24.50 -12.06
C ARG A 63 6.20 23.93 -10.76
N GLN A 64 4.90 23.69 -10.72
CA GLN A 64 4.28 22.82 -9.73
C GLN A 64 5.08 21.54 -9.80
N SER A 65 5.96 21.37 -8.81
CA SER A 65 6.73 20.16 -8.67
C SER A 65 5.69 19.05 -8.58
N PRO A 66 5.74 18.02 -9.44
CA PRO A 66 4.69 17.03 -9.49
C PRO A 66 4.55 16.43 -8.09
N ILE A 67 3.37 16.59 -7.48
CA ILE A 67 3.05 15.95 -6.22
C ILE A 67 3.27 14.46 -6.44
N THR A 68 4.30 13.91 -5.82
CA THR A 68 4.62 12.50 -5.98
C THR A 68 3.70 11.75 -5.04
N HIS A 69 2.53 11.37 -5.55
CA HIS A 69 1.59 10.53 -4.83
C HIS A 69 2.22 9.17 -4.52
N THR A 70 2.00 8.67 -3.31
CA THR A 70 2.48 7.35 -2.87
C THR A 70 1.32 6.48 -2.43
N ILE A 71 1.41 5.19 -2.75
CA ILE A 71 0.46 4.17 -2.33
C ILE A 71 1.09 3.25 -1.29
N GLN A 72 0.28 2.77 -0.36
CA GLN A 72 0.72 1.78 0.64
C GLN A 72 0.53 0.36 0.11
N ILE A 73 1.59 -0.43 0.15
CA ILE A 73 1.58 -1.82 -0.31
C ILE A 73 1.89 -2.74 0.86
N ASP A 74 0.99 -3.70 1.08
CA ASP A 74 1.15 -4.76 2.08
C ASP A 74 2.15 -5.82 1.60
N ILE A 75 3.35 -5.78 2.13
CA ILE A 75 4.45 -6.69 1.83
C ILE A 75 4.38 -7.90 2.74
N ARG A 76 4.65 -9.08 2.16
CA ARG A 76 4.79 -10.35 2.90
C ARG A 76 6.03 -11.07 2.44
N VAL A 77 6.98 -11.27 3.35
CA VAL A 77 8.26 -11.93 3.06
C VAL A 77 8.51 -13.03 4.08
N THR A 78 9.13 -14.11 3.61
CA THR A 78 9.66 -15.20 4.43
C THR A 78 11.08 -15.52 3.97
N ALA A 79 11.86 -16.15 4.85
CA ALA A 79 13.21 -16.61 4.53
C ALA A 79 13.18 -17.77 3.53
N LEU A 80 14.33 -18.08 2.93
CA LEU A 80 14.50 -19.23 2.06
C LEU A 80 14.76 -20.51 2.85
N ALA A 81 14.42 -21.66 2.27
CA ALA A 81 14.66 -22.95 2.89
C ALA A 81 16.15 -23.17 3.22
N ARG A 82 17.07 -22.76 2.32
CA ARG A 82 18.52 -22.83 2.55
C ARG A 82 19.00 -22.01 3.75
N GLN A 83 18.27 -20.95 4.13
CA GLN A 83 18.63 -20.05 5.22
C GLN A 83 18.16 -20.58 6.57
N HIS A 84 17.31 -21.60 6.58
CA HIS A 84 16.68 -22.10 7.80
C HIS A 84 17.69 -22.52 8.86
N ALA A 85 18.66 -23.37 8.51
CA ALA A 85 19.65 -23.87 9.46
C ALA A 85 20.48 -22.75 10.10
N ALA A 86 20.97 -21.79 9.29
CA ALA A 86 21.76 -20.67 9.76
C ALA A 86 20.95 -19.71 10.64
N ILE A 87 19.69 -19.42 10.27
CA ILE A 87 18.79 -18.62 11.10
C ILE A 87 18.56 -19.28 12.47
N THR A 88 18.30 -20.59 12.50
CA THR A 88 18.10 -21.33 13.75
C THR A 88 19.38 -21.38 14.59
N ALA A 89 20.55 -21.54 13.96
CA ALA A 89 21.84 -21.60 14.65
C ALA A 89 22.29 -20.25 15.22
N SER A 90 21.83 -19.13 14.66
CA SER A 90 22.24 -17.78 15.09
C SER A 90 21.89 -17.43 16.55
N GLY A 91 21.01 -18.19 17.21
CA GLY A 91 20.53 -17.91 18.57
C GLY A 91 19.60 -16.69 18.69
N ILE A 92 19.36 -15.96 17.59
CA ILE A 92 18.48 -14.80 17.53
C ILE A 92 17.10 -15.24 17.04
N ALA A 93 16.04 -14.64 17.60
CA ALA A 93 14.67 -14.93 17.17
C ALA A 93 14.52 -14.69 15.65
N PRO A 94 14.11 -15.70 14.85
CA PRO A 94 14.04 -15.61 13.39
C PRO A 94 13.27 -14.39 12.84
N PRO A 95 12.10 -14.01 13.42
CA PRO A 95 11.38 -12.82 12.97
C PRO A 95 12.20 -11.52 13.10
N GLN A 96 13.13 -11.44 14.05
CA GLN A 96 13.98 -10.25 14.23
C GLN A 96 15.00 -10.12 13.09
N ILE A 97 15.63 -11.24 12.70
CA ILE A 97 16.59 -11.28 11.59
C ILE A 97 15.88 -10.89 10.29
N ILE A 98 14.73 -11.49 10.00
CA ILE A 98 13.97 -11.23 8.78
C ILE A 98 13.48 -9.77 8.75
N ARG A 99 13.02 -9.23 9.89
CA ARG A 99 12.61 -7.83 9.99
C ARG A 99 13.79 -6.86 9.83
N ALA A 100 14.96 -7.19 10.37
CA ALA A 100 16.18 -6.40 10.19
C ALA A 100 16.62 -6.38 8.72
N ALA A 101 16.64 -7.55 8.07
CA ALA A 101 16.93 -7.67 6.65
C ALA A 101 15.95 -6.88 5.79
N LEU A 102 14.64 -7.01 6.06
CA LEU A 102 13.59 -6.28 5.35
C LEU A 102 13.76 -4.76 5.47
N ARG A 103 14.04 -4.24 6.67
CA ARG A 103 14.29 -2.80 6.87
C ARG A 103 15.50 -2.32 6.09
N LYS A 104 16.59 -3.10 6.08
CA LYS A 104 17.82 -2.75 5.37
C LYS A 104 17.60 -2.77 3.85
N ALA A 105 16.95 -3.81 3.34
CA ALA A 105 16.57 -3.91 1.94
C ALA A 105 15.63 -2.77 1.52
N ALA A 106 14.60 -2.46 2.31
CA ALA A 106 13.66 -1.37 2.01
C ALA A 106 14.34 0.01 1.98
N LYS A 107 15.39 0.22 2.78
CA LYS A 107 16.16 1.48 2.80
C LYS A 107 16.95 1.71 1.50
N SER A 108 17.52 0.65 0.93
CA SER A 108 18.31 0.72 -0.30
C SER A 108 17.47 0.50 -1.56
N TRP A 109 16.29 -0.08 -1.43
CA TRP A 109 15.42 -0.38 -2.56
C TRP A 109 14.87 0.89 -3.22
N ARG A 110 14.96 0.91 -4.55
CA ARG A 110 14.35 1.92 -5.43
C ARG A 110 13.37 1.19 -6.35
N PRO A 111 12.05 1.37 -6.18
CA PRO A 111 11.07 0.69 -7.01
C PRO A 111 11.20 1.16 -8.46
N GLN A 112 11.29 0.20 -9.39
CA GLN A 112 11.40 0.49 -10.81
C GLN A 112 10.07 0.23 -11.51
N ALA A 113 9.74 1.03 -12.53
CA ALA A 113 8.54 0.87 -13.36
C ALA A 113 8.66 -0.29 -14.38
N LEU A 114 9.32 -1.37 -13.97
CA LEU A 114 9.57 -2.57 -14.75
C LEU A 114 9.15 -3.78 -13.91
N TYR A 115 8.35 -4.65 -14.49
CA TYR A 115 8.00 -5.88 -13.85
C TYR A 115 9.19 -6.85 -13.82
N VAL A 116 9.42 -7.44 -12.66
CA VAL A 116 10.39 -8.52 -12.47
C VAL A 116 9.61 -9.72 -11.96
N ALA A 117 9.67 -10.82 -12.70
CA ALA A 117 9.02 -12.06 -12.29
C ALA A 117 9.58 -12.54 -10.94
N PRO A 118 8.72 -12.99 -10.00
CA PRO A 118 9.19 -13.55 -8.74
C PRO A 118 10.16 -14.71 -8.96
N MET A 119 11.29 -14.67 -8.24
CA MET A 119 12.28 -15.74 -8.30
C MET A 119 11.68 -17.05 -7.76
N ALA A 120 11.86 -18.13 -8.52
CA ALA A 120 11.43 -19.49 -8.16
C ALA A 120 12.37 -20.12 -7.13
N ALA A 121 12.43 -19.55 -5.93
CA ALA A 121 13.22 -20.07 -4.81
C ALA A 121 12.32 -20.75 -3.76
N GLU A 122 12.81 -21.86 -3.19
CA GLU A 122 12.09 -22.57 -2.14
C GLU A 122 12.08 -21.76 -0.85
N ARG A 123 10.87 -21.40 -0.40
CA ARG A 123 10.64 -20.64 0.82
C ARG A 123 10.60 -21.57 2.03
N CYS A 124 11.04 -21.05 3.18
CA CYS A 124 10.89 -21.76 4.44
C CYS A 124 9.40 -22.04 4.73
N ARG A 125 9.11 -23.24 5.24
CA ARG A 125 7.75 -23.68 5.59
C ARG A 125 7.25 -23.09 6.91
N GLU A 126 8.13 -22.47 7.69
CA GLU A 126 7.81 -21.94 9.00
C GLU A 126 6.97 -20.66 8.87
N ARG A 127 5.66 -20.79 9.10
CA ARG A 127 4.71 -19.69 8.95
C ARG A 127 4.94 -18.59 9.99
N ALA A 128 5.45 -18.96 11.17
CA ALA A 128 5.78 -18.00 12.22
C ALA A 128 6.88 -17.00 11.81
N TRP A 129 7.65 -17.31 10.77
CA TRP A 129 8.72 -16.46 10.27
C TRP A 129 8.24 -15.43 9.24
N MET A 130 6.99 -15.51 8.78
CA MET A 130 6.46 -14.57 7.79
C MET A 130 6.34 -13.17 8.41
N ILE A 131 7.04 -12.21 7.82
CA ILE A 131 6.96 -10.80 8.19
C ILE A 131 6.01 -10.08 7.23
N ARG A 132 5.11 -9.29 7.83
CA ARG A 132 4.17 -8.44 7.13
C ARG A 132 4.41 -6.97 7.48
N THR A 133 4.42 -6.10 6.48
CA THR A 133 4.61 -4.66 6.69
C THR A 133 4.00 -3.86 5.53
N SER A 134 3.73 -2.58 5.74
CA SER A 134 3.29 -1.68 4.68
C SER A 134 4.47 -0.82 4.22
N LEU A 135 4.62 -0.64 2.91
CA LEU A 135 5.63 0.25 2.33
C LEU A 135 5.01 1.20 1.33
N ALA A 136 5.44 2.47 1.41
CA ALA A 136 5.06 3.51 0.48
C ALA A 136 5.82 3.34 -0.84
N VAL A 137 5.10 3.31 -1.96
CA VAL A 137 5.67 3.22 -3.31
C VAL A 137 5.08 4.35 -4.16
N PRO A 138 5.87 5.01 -5.03
CA PRO A 138 5.33 6.01 -5.94
C PRO A 138 4.25 5.43 -6.84
N GLU A 139 3.08 6.08 -6.88
CA GLU A 139 1.91 5.62 -7.63
C GLU A 139 2.22 5.48 -9.12
N ALA A 140 2.89 6.47 -9.71
CA ALA A 140 3.29 6.45 -11.12
C ALA A 140 4.20 5.26 -11.49
N VAL A 141 5.00 4.75 -10.55
CA VAL A 141 5.82 3.54 -10.78
C VAL A 141 4.93 2.31 -10.81
N PHE A 142 3.99 2.22 -9.87
CA PHE A 142 3.07 1.09 -9.76
C PHE A 142 2.11 1.03 -10.95
N ASP A 143 1.50 2.14 -11.33
CA ASP A 143 0.54 2.21 -12.45
C ASP A 143 1.15 1.75 -13.76
N ARG A 144 2.42 2.09 -14.02
CA ARG A 144 3.16 1.64 -15.21
C ARG A 144 3.38 0.13 -15.22
N ILE A 145 3.60 -0.48 -14.06
CA ILE A 145 3.74 -1.94 -13.94
C ILE A 145 2.37 -2.58 -14.14
N GLN A 146 1.33 -2.08 -13.47
CA GLN A 146 -0.02 -2.61 -13.53
C GLN A 146 -0.58 -2.55 -14.95
N ALA A 147 -0.52 -1.39 -15.62
CA ALA A 147 -1.03 -1.22 -16.98
C ALA A 147 -0.40 -2.20 -17.99
N LYS A 148 0.85 -2.61 -17.77
CA LYS A 148 1.56 -3.53 -18.67
C LYS A 148 1.35 -5.01 -18.34
N GLN A 149 1.32 -5.37 -17.06
CA GLN A 149 1.32 -6.77 -16.64
C GLN A 149 -0.03 -7.29 -16.17
N ASP A 150 -0.87 -6.40 -15.65
CA ASP A 150 -2.15 -6.72 -15.06
C ASP A 150 -3.17 -5.61 -15.39
N PRO A 151 -3.51 -5.44 -16.68
CA PRO A 151 -4.45 -4.40 -17.11
C PRO A 151 -5.85 -4.60 -16.52
N LEU A 152 -6.17 -5.82 -16.09
CA LEU A 152 -7.44 -6.16 -15.44
C LEU A 152 -7.43 -5.96 -13.91
N GLY A 153 -6.25 -5.70 -13.31
CA GLY A 153 -6.13 -5.47 -11.87
C GLY A 153 -6.46 -6.69 -11.00
N VAL A 154 -6.23 -7.91 -11.49
CA VAL A 154 -6.55 -9.16 -10.79
C VAL A 154 -5.46 -9.52 -9.77
N CYS A 155 -4.21 -9.16 -10.05
CA CYS A 155 -3.07 -9.45 -9.19
C CYS A 155 -3.03 -8.51 -7.98
N SER A 156 -2.63 -9.04 -6.83
CA SER A 156 -2.37 -8.19 -5.67
C SER A 156 -1.22 -7.21 -5.94
N ARG A 157 -1.27 -6.01 -5.36
CA ARG A 157 -0.18 -5.02 -5.49
C ARG A 157 1.19 -5.59 -5.11
N TRP A 158 1.23 -6.44 -4.09
CA TRP A 158 2.46 -7.11 -3.67
C TRP A 158 2.97 -8.09 -4.73
N SER A 159 2.09 -8.82 -5.42
CA SER A 159 2.48 -9.77 -6.47
C SER A 159 3.25 -9.10 -7.60
N LEU A 160 2.92 -7.83 -7.92
CA LEU A 160 3.58 -7.06 -8.98
C LEU A 160 4.98 -6.56 -8.62
N LEU A 161 5.27 -6.37 -7.33
CA LEU A 161 6.56 -5.84 -6.85
C LEU A 161 7.45 -6.89 -6.19
N ARG A 162 6.91 -8.08 -5.91
CA ARG A 162 7.61 -9.15 -5.20
C ARG A 162 8.96 -9.48 -5.82
N GLY A 163 9.04 -9.62 -7.14
CA GLY A 163 10.28 -9.98 -7.81
C GLY A 163 11.40 -8.94 -7.70
N GLN A 164 11.08 -7.68 -7.39
CA GLN A 164 12.08 -6.64 -7.16
C GLN A 164 12.62 -6.66 -5.73
N LEU A 165 11.74 -6.81 -4.73
CA LEU A 165 12.12 -6.62 -3.32
C LEU A 165 12.56 -7.91 -2.63
N GLU A 166 11.87 -9.04 -2.88
CA GLU A 166 12.11 -10.29 -2.15
C GLU A 166 13.57 -10.79 -2.27
N PRO A 167 14.22 -10.75 -3.46
CA PRO A 167 15.62 -11.14 -3.59
C PRO A 167 16.58 -10.25 -2.79
N LEU A 168 16.29 -8.96 -2.66
CA LEU A 168 17.10 -8.04 -1.85
C LEU A 168 17.00 -8.39 -0.37
N VAL A 169 15.80 -8.73 0.11
CA VAL A 169 15.61 -9.17 1.50
C VAL A 169 16.40 -10.45 1.76
N TRP A 170 16.35 -11.43 0.85
CA TRP A 170 17.09 -12.67 1.02
C TRP A 170 18.62 -12.46 1.03
N GLN A 171 19.13 -11.58 0.18
CA GLN A 171 20.56 -11.21 0.21
C GLN A 171 20.94 -10.54 1.53
N GLU A 172 20.08 -9.67 2.07
CA GLU A 172 20.33 -9.04 3.37
C GLU A 172 20.25 -10.02 4.54
N ILE A 173 19.40 -11.06 4.46
CA ILE A 173 19.42 -12.17 5.43
C ILE A 173 20.78 -12.88 5.37
N ASP A 174 21.25 -13.26 4.18
CA ASP A 174 22.55 -13.94 4.02
C ASP A 174 23.70 -13.07 4.56
N TRP A 175 23.66 -11.76 4.32
CA TRP A 175 24.65 -10.81 4.84
C TRP A 175 24.60 -10.70 6.37
N LEU A 176 23.41 -10.62 6.96
CA LEU A 176 23.25 -10.54 8.41
C LEU A 176 23.74 -11.81 9.11
N LEU A 177 23.43 -12.98 8.56
CA LEU A 177 23.87 -14.25 9.12
C LEU A 177 25.39 -14.36 9.12
N LYS A 178 26.04 -14.07 7.98
CA LYS A 178 27.52 -14.01 7.90
C LYS A 178 28.13 -13.05 8.92
N ARG A 179 27.48 -11.90 9.16
CA ARG A 179 27.94 -10.94 10.15
C ARG A 179 27.79 -11.46 11.57
N ILE A 180 26.69 -12.16 11.88
CA ILE A 180 26.46 -12.74 13.21
C ILE A 180 27.47 -13.85 13.48
N ASP A 181 27.67 -14.74 12.51
CA ASP A 181 28.65 -15.83 12.61
C ASP A 181 30.07 -15.27 12.84
N GLY A 182 30.47 -14.24 12.08
CA GLY A 182 31.77 -13.58 12.29
C GLY A 182 31.89 -12.76 13.58
N VAL A 183 30.77 -12.41 14.23
CA VAL A 183 30.74 -11.79 15.58
C VAL A 183 30.80 -12.85 16.68
N GLN A 184 30.45 -14.10 16.38
CA GLN A 184 30.60 -15.23 17.30
C GLN A 184 32.03 -15.80 17.33
N ASP A 185 32.91 -15.38 16.41
CA ASP A 185 34.34 -15.71 16.38
C ASP A 185 35.32 -14.71 17.06
N PRO A 186 35.08 -14.12 18.27
CA PRO A 186 36.14 -13.46 19.02
C PRO A 186 36.58 -14.39 20.15
N HIS A 187 37.73 -15.06 19.97
CA HIS A 187 38.58 -15.56 21.06
C HIS A 187 37.90 -15.65 22.45
N ASP A 188 37.32 -16.81 22.77
CA ASP A 188 37.29 -17.33 24.14
C ASP A 188 38.76 -17.45 24.57
N GLY A 189 39.25 -16.37 25.17
CA GLY A 189 40.67 -16.08 25.26
C GLY A 189 40.95 -15.00 26.28
N ARG A 190 40.44 -15.17 27.50
CA ARG A 190 41.15 -14.68 28.69
C ARG A 190 40.80 -15.51 29.92
N ALA A 191 41.85 -16.18 30.39
CA ALA A 191 42.03 -16.80 31.69
C ALA A 191 41.84 -15.79 32.84
#